data_AF-A0A2V2SE89-F1
#
_entry.id   AF-A0A2V2SE89-F1
#
_cell.length_a   1.000
_cell.length_b   1.000
_cell.length_c   1.000
_cell.angle_alpha   90.00
_cell.angle_beta   90.00
_cell.angle_gamma   90.00
#
_symmetry.space_group_name_H-M   'P 1'
#
loop_
_entity.id
_entity.type
_entity.pdbx_description
1 polymer ?
#
loop_
_entity_poly.entity_id
_entity_poly.type
_entity_poly.pdbx_seq_one_letter_code
_entity_poly.pdbx_strand_id
1 'polypeptide(L)'
;MGECFDLLDTAYTRPLRTWYMELRDGLRKGRVPLPANRDAPGARRGDKVLRFRDRAVIDYALRRIAEKERITYQTVRGVFIEGAPAFPGSRIALKSHIQIAVRDPRCILDFFSPAARIRAY
;
A
#
# COMPACT_ATOMS: atom_id res chain seq x y z
N MET A 1 7.77 -11.34 8.07
CA MET A 1 7.52 -9.98 7.56
C MET A 1 8.19 -9.05 8.55
N GLY A 2 9.18 -8.25 8.15
CA GLY A 2 9.84 -7.29 9.06
C GLY A 2 8.87 -6.21 9.56
N GLU A 3 9.40 -5.07 10.03
CA GLU A 3 8.61 -3.92 10.43
C GLU A 3 7.64 -3.50 9.32
N CYS A 4 6.34 -3.48 9.66
CA CYS A 4 5.24 -3.27 8.73
C CYS A 4 4.52 -1.95 9.00
N PHE A 5 4.39 -1.13 7.96
CA PHE A 5 3.50 0.02 7.97
C PHE A 5 2.07 -0.47 7.67
N ASP A 6 1.32 -0.80 8.71
CA ASP A 6 -0.01 -1.41 8.58
C ASP A 6 -1.13 -0.37 8.52
N LEU A 7 -1.67 -0.12 7.34
CA LEU A 7 -2.78 0.83 7.14
C LEU A 7 -4.11 0.37 7.77
N LEU A 8 -4.16 -0.80 8.41
CA LEU A 8 -5.27 -1.21 9.27
C LEU A 8 -5.18 -0.60 10.68
N ASP A 9 -4.00 -0.10 11.08
CA ASP A 9 -3.82 0.59 12.35
C ASP A 9 -4.09 2.09 12.19
N THR A 10 -4.90 2.64 13.10
CA THR A 10 -5.19 4.06 13.12
C THR A 10 -3.98 4.92 13.47
N ALA A 11 -2.98 4.38 14.15
CA ALA A 11 -1.71 5.07 14.41
C ALA A 11 -1.02 5.48 13.10
N TYR A 12 -1.08 4.63 12.07
CA TYR A 12 -0.48 4.90 10.76
C TYR A 12 -1.39 5.69 9.81
N THR A 13 -2.71 5.55 9.94
CA THR A 13 -3.66 6.25 9.03
C THR A 13 -4.03 7.67 9.47
N ARG A 14 -4.09 7.96 10.77
CA ARG A 14 -4.34 9.32 11.31
C ARG A 14 -3.42 10.39 10.70
N PRO A 15 -2.09 10.19 10.65
CA PRO A 15 -1.16 11.19 10.10
C PRO A 15 -1.17 11.32 8.56
N LEU A 16 -1.82 10.40 7.80
CA LEU A 16 -1.82 10.45 6.32
C LEU A 16 -2.34 11.76 5.76
N ARG A 17 -3.32 12.41 6.42
CA ARG A 17 -3.82 13.70 5.98
C ARG A 17 -2.73 14.77 6.02
N THR A 18 -1.92 14.80 7.07
CA THR A 18 -0.81 15.76 7.21
C THR A 18 0.23 15.51 6.12
N TRP A 19 0.67 14.27 5.93
CA TRP A 19 1.64 13.93 4.90
C TRP A 19 1.13 14.19 3.48
N TYR A 20 -0.16 13.97 3.21
CA TYR A 20 -0.78 14.36 1.95
C TYR A 20 -0.68 15.87 1.70
N MET A 21 -0.97 16.69 2.71
CA MET A 21 -0.91 18.15 2.60
C MET A 21 0.53 18.63 2.38
N GLU A 22 1.50 18.09 3.12
CA GLU A 22 2.92 18.38 2.94
C GLU A 22 3.40 18.00 1.53
N LEU A 23 3.08 16.80 1.06
CA LEU A 23 3.39 16.34 -0.29
C LEU A 23 2.79 17.26 -1.35
N ARG A 24 1.49 17.58 -1.24
CA ARG A 24 0.78 18.45 -2.17
C ARG A 24 1.43 19.83 -2.25
N ASP A 25 1.77 20.42 -1.11
CA ASP A 25 2.39 21.75 -1.06
C ASP A 25 3.80 21.73 -1.65
N GLY A 26 4.58 20.66 -1.41
CA GLY A 26 5.88 20.44 -2.04
C GLY A 26 5.79 20.32 -3.56
N LEU A 27 4.88 19.48 -4.08
CA LEU A 27 4.67 19.30 -5.52
C LEU A 27 4.20 20.60 -6.18
N ARG A 28 3.29 21.35 -5.54
CA ARG A 28 2.82 22.65 -6.02
C ARG A 28 3.97 23.65 -6.16
N LYS A 29 4.85 23.75 -5.16
CA LYS A 29 6.05 24.61 -5.22
C LYS A 29 6.97 24.23 -6.38
N GLY A 30 7.13 22.93 -6.61
CA GLY A 30 7.91 22.38 -7.73
C GLY A 30 7.20 22.41 -9.08
N ARG A 31 5.95 22.93 -9.17
CA ARG A 31 5.09 22.87 -10.36
C ARG A 31 4.91 21.45 -10.92
N VAL A 32 5.01 20.44 -10.06
CA VAL A 32 4.79 19.04 -10.40
C VAL A 32 3.30 18.73 -10.19
N PRO A 33 2.61 18.12 -11.16
CA PRO A 33 1.20 17.77 -11.00
C PRO A 33 1.02 16.72 -9.90
N LEU A 34 -0.01 16.92 -9.07
CA LEU A 34 -0.38 15.94 -8.05
C LEU A 34 -0.96 14.68 -8.72
N PRO A 35 -0.43 13.47 -8.43
CA PRO A 35 -1.02 12.24 -8.95
C PRO A 35 -2.48 12.06 -8.48
N ALA A 36 -3.24 11.28 -9.24
CA ALA A 36 -4.63 10.96 -8.96
C ALA A 36 -4.84 9.45 -9.03
N ASN A 37 -5.64 8.90 -8.10
CA ASN A 37 -6.10 7.53 -8.22
C ASN A 37 -7.12 7.41 -9.34
N ARG A 38 -7.04 6.33 -10.12
CA ARG A 38 -7.82 6.14 -11.35
C ARG A 38 -8.35 4.70 -11.43
N ASP A 39 -9.45 4.53 -12.13
CA ASP A 39 -9.90 3.20 -12.53
C ASP A 39 -8.92 2.64 -13.58
N ALA A 40 -8.67 1.33 -13.56
CA ALA A 40 -7.96 0.67 -14.65
C ALA A 40 -8.90 0.48 -15.85
N PRO A 41 -8.38 0.34 -17.08
CA PRO A 41 -9.20 -0.05 -18.24
C PRO A 41 -9.98 -1.34 -17.94
N GLY A 42 -11.29 -1.32 -18.16
CA GLY A 42 -12.17 -2.46 -17.89
C GLY A 42 -12.50 -2.70 -16.40
N ALA A 43 -11.97 -1.90 -15.47
CA ALA A 43 -12.36 -1.96 -14.07
C ALA A 43 -13.74 -1.31 -13.86
N ARG A 44 -14.42 -1.70 -12.78
CA ARG A 44 -15.64 -1.04 -12.36
C ARG A 44 -15.33 0.42 -12.02
N ARG A 45 -16.13 1.33 -12.57
CA ARG A 45 -16.00 2.77 -12.31
C ARG A 45 -16.14 3.05 -10.81
N GLY A 46 -15.14 3.72 -10.24
CA GLY A 46 -15.13 4.15 -8.85
C GLY A 46 -14.24 3.35 -7.90
N ASP A 47 -13.81 2.14 -8.29
CA ASP A 47 -12.93 1.30 -7.44
C ASP A 47 -11.51 1.90 -7.34
N LYS A 48 -11.09 2.70 -8.33
CA LYS A 48 -9.82 3.43 -8.38
C LYS A 48 -8.59 2.55 -8.12
N VAL A 49 -8.57 1.35 -8.71
CA VAL A 49 -7.54 0.32 -8.52
C VAL A 49 -6.11 0.79 -8.88
N LEU A 50 -5.97 1.82 -9.73
CA LEU A 50 -4.69 2.48 -9.97
C LEU A 50 -4.44 3.56 -8.92
N ARG A 51 -3.72 3.20 -7.85
CA ARG A 51 -3.57 3.96 -6.60
C ARG A 51 -2.40 4.95 -6.59
N PHE A 52 -2.21 5.71 -7.67
CA PHE A 52 -1.02 6.57 -7.83
C PHE A 52 -0.85 7.64 -6.74
N ARG A 53 -1.93 8.25 -6.28
CA ARG A 53 -1.87 9.24 -5.20
C ARG A 53 -1.58 8.57 -3.86
N ASP A 54 -2.26 7.47 -3.57
CA ASP A 54 -2.08 6.75 -2.30
C ASP A 54 -0.63 6.28 -2.19
N ARG A 55 -0.09 5.69 -3.26
CA ARG A 55 1.34 5.34 -3.35
C ARG A 55 2.24 6.53 -3.05
N ALA A 56 2.02 7.67 -3.71
CA ALA A 56 2.87 8.85 -3.53
C ALA A 56 2.84 9.38 -2.08
N VAL A 57 1.66 9.35 -1.42
CA VAL A 57 1.53 9.74 -0.02
C VAL A 57 2.24 8.75 0.91
N ILE A 58 2.08 7.45 0.69
CA ILE A 58 2.75 6.41 1.47
C ILE A 58 4.27 6.52 1.30
N ASP A 59 4.77 6.62 0.07
CA ASP A 59 6.20 6.78 -0.21
C ASP A 59 6.76 8.03 0.46
N TYR A 60 6.01 9.14 0.42
CA TYR A 60 6.38 10.36 1.14
C TYR A 60 6.44 10.12 2.66
N ALA A 61 5.40 9.56 3.26
CA ALA A 61 5.33 9.29 4.70
C ALA A 61 6.49 8.43 5.18
N LEU A 62 6.76 7.31 4.51
CA LEU A 62 7.84 6.39 4.86
C LEU A 62 9.21 7.06 4.79
N ARG A 63 9.45 7.91 3.77
CA ARG A 63 10.68 8.69 3.69
C ARG A 63 10.81 9.68 4.86
N ARG A 64 9.72 10.37 5.22
CA ARG A 64 9.74 11.35 6.35
C ARG A 64 9.99 10.67 7.69
N ILE A 65 9.41 9.49 7.90
CA ILE A 65 9.62 8.70 9.11
C ILE A 65 11.08 8.23 9.16
N ALA A 66 11.63 7.71 8.07
CA ALA A 66 13.03 7.31 8.00
C ALA A 66 14.00 8.48 8.28
N GLU A 67 13.69 9.68 7.77
CA GLU A 67 14.50 10.89 8.01
C GLU A 67 14.45 11.35 9.49
N LYS A 68 13.24 11.45 10.06
CA LYS A 68 12.99 12.06 11.37
C LYS A 68 13.16 11.11 12.54
N GLU A 69 12.64 9.90 12.40
CA GLU A 69 12.52 8.92 13.49
C GLU A 69 13.54 7.77 13.34
N ARG A 70 14.25 7.71 12.21
CA ARG A 70 15.23 6.65 11.90
C ARG A 70 14.62 5.25 11.87
N ILE A 71 13.31 5.17 11.68
CA ILE A 71 12.57 3.92 11.49
C ILE A 71 12.42 3.65 10.00
N THR A 72 12.75 2.42 9.58
CA THR A 72 12.53 1.96 8.20
C THR A 72 11.55 0.81 8.22
N TYR A 73 10.44 0.95 7.48
CA TYR A 73 9.48 -0.13 7.27
C TYR A 73 9.87 -0.96 6.05
N GLN A 74 9.93 -2.28 6.22
CA GLN A 74 10.25 -3.21 5.15
C GLN A 74 9.02 -3.60 4.32
N THR A 75 7.82 -3.45 4.88
CA THR A 75 6.57 -3.78 4.20
C THR A 75 5.51 -2.72 4.48
N VAL A 76 4.56 -2.58 3.55
CA VAL A 76 3.33 -1.81 3.75
C VAL A 76 2.17 -2.76 3.53
N ARG A 77 1.19 -2.75 4.43
CA ARG A 77 -0.03 -3.56 4.31
C ARG A 77 -1.24 -2.63 4.27
N GLY A 78 -2.21 -2.94 3.42
CA GLY A 78 -3.47 -2.21 3.39
C GLY A 78 -4.64 -3.04 2.89
N VAL A 79 -5.85 -2.67 3.31
CA VAL A 79 -7.10 -3.20 2.78
C VAL A 79 -7.60 -2.34 1.62
N PHE A 80 -7.98 -3.00 0.54
CA PHE A 80 -8.56 -2.39 -0.64
C PHE A 80 -9.97 -2.93 -0.81
N ILE A 81 -10.95 -2.03 -0.74
CA ILE A 81 -12.37 -2.34 -0.86
C ILE A 81 -12.76 -2.06 -2.31
N GLU A 82 -13.11 -3.11 -3.03
CA GLU A 82 -13.41 -3.09 -4.46
C GLU A 82 -14.62 -3.96 -4.76
N GLY A 83 -15.32 -3.65 -5.85
CA GLY A 83 -16.52 -4.39 -6.25
C GLY A 83 -17.79 -3.96 -5.51
N ALA A 84 -18.89 -4.64 -5.82
CA ALA A 84 -20.21 -4.36 -5.23
C ALA A 84 -20.29 -4.83 -3.77
N PRO A 85 -21.21 -4.28 -2.96
CA PRO A 85 -21.61 -4.89 -1.70
C PRO A 85 -21.92 -6.39 -1.89
N ALA A 86 -21.49 -7.23 -0.95
CA ALA A 86 -21.71 -8.67 -1.01
C ALA A 86 -23.21 -9.06 -0.95
N PHE A 87 -24.04 -8.19 -0.36
CA PHE A 87 -25.49 -8.29 -0.29
C PHE A 87 -26.09 -6.90 -0.02
N PRO A 88 -27.42 -6.68 -0.19
CA PRO A 88 -28.05 -5.38 0.05
C PRO A 88 -27.75 -4.82 1.44
N GLY A 89 -27.25 -3.58 1.49
CA GLY A 89 -26.85 -2.90 2.73
C GLY A 89 -25.47 -3.25 3.29
N SER A 90 -24.74 -4.20 2.70
CA SER A 90 -23.43 -4.60 3.20
C SER A 90 -22.33 -3.56 2.96
N ARG A 91 -21.39 -3.44 3.90
CA ARG A 91 -20.11 -2.73 3.70
C ARG A 91 -18.95 -3.65 3.33
N ILE A 92 -19.20 -4.96 3.33
CA ILE A 92 -18.25 -5.95 2.80
C ILE A 92 -18.41 -5.94 1.29
N ALA A 93 -17.34 -5.63 0.55
CA ALA A 93 -17.37 -5.65 -0.90
C ALA A 93 -16.85 -7.00 -1.44
N LEU A 94 -17.42 -7.46 -2.56
CA LEU A 94 -17.12 -8.76 -3.18
C LEU A 94 -15.65 -8.98 -3.53
N LYS A 95 -14.87 -7.91 -3.71
CA LYS A 95 -13.45 -7.97 -4.07
C LYS A 95 -12.56 -7.28 -3.03
N SER A 96 -13.01 -7.22 -1.78
CA SER A 96 -12.17 -6.71 -0.70
C SER A 96 -10.96 -7.62 -0.52
N HIS A 97 -9.75 -7.06 -0.52
CA HIS A 97 -8.52 -7.84 -0.39
C HIS A 97 -7.44 -7.04 0.33
N ILE A 98 -6.47 -7.76 0.91
CA ILE A 98 -5.26 -7.17 1.45
C ILE A 98 -4.21 -7.14 0.35
N GLN A 99 -3.53 -6.01 0.17
CA GLN A 99 -2.29 -5.95 -0.59
C GLN A 99 -1.12 -5.66 0.34
N ILE A 100 0.02 -6.27 0.05
CA ILE A 100 1.28 -6.05 0.76
C ILE A 100 2.32 -5.61 -0.26
N ALA A 101 2.88 -4.42 -0.05
CA ALA A 101 4.04 -3.95 -0.81
C ALA A 101 5.30 -4.30 0.00
N VAL A 102 6.13 -5.20 -0.54
CA VAL A 102 7.43 -5.53 0.04
C VAL A 102 8.48 -4.56 -0.51
N ARG A 103 9.10 -3.80 0.39
CA ARG A 103 10.12 -2.79 0.08
C ARG A 103 11.54 -3.30 0.29
N ASP A 104 11.69 -4.31 1.13
CA ASP A 104 12.94 -4.99 1.40
C ASP A 104 12.84 -6.46 0.94
N PRO A 105 13.54 -6.86 -0.13
CA PRO A 105 13.50 -8.23 -0.65
C PRO A 105 13.87 -9.30 0.38
N ARG A 106 14.66 -8.95 1.41
CA ARG A 106 15.02 -9.87 2.51
C ARG A 106 13.80 -10.34 3.32
N CYS A 107 12.68 -9.63 3.23
CA CYS A 107 11.41 -10.03 3.84
C CYS A 107 10.64 -11.09 3.04
N ILE A 108 11.06 -11.37 1.80
CA ILE A 108 10.56 -12.49 1.01
C ILE A 108 11.38 -13.70 1.45
N LEU A 109 10.77 -14.59 2.24
CA LEU A 109 11.40 -15.86 2.55
C LEU A 109 11.44 -16.69 1.27
N ASP A 110 12.62 -17.21 0.92
CA ASP A 110 12.76 -18.23 -0.12
C ASP A 110 12.01 -19.48 0.30
N PHE A 111 10.72 -19.55 -0.04
CA PHE A 111 9.90 -20.73 0.15
C PHE A 111 10.16 -21.78 -0.95
N PHE A 112 10.75 -21.36 -2.06
CA PHE A 112 11.06 -22.23 -3.20
C PHE A 112 12.54 -22.61 -3.21
N SER A 113 12.95 -23.48 -2.30
CA SER A 113 14.18 -24.26 -2.48
C SER A 113 13.82 -25.62 -3.10
N PRO A 114 14.15 -25.90 -4.37
CA PRO A 114 13.90 -27.21 -4.99
C PRO A 114 14.77 -28.35 -4.43
N ALA A 115 15.54 -28.11 -3.36
CA ALA A 115 16.61 -29.00 -2.91
C ALA A 115 16.24 -29.98 -1.79
N ALA A 116 14.96 -30.29 -1.58
CA ALA A 116 14.60 -31.54 -0.91
C ALA A 116 14.84 -32.68 -1.92
N ARG A 117 16.11 -33.07 -2.09
CA ARG A 117 16.51 -34.27 -2.84
C ARG A 117 15.80 -35.46 -2.20
N ILE A 118 14.73 -35.94 -2.83
CA ILE A 118 14.23 -37.29 -2.60
C ILE A 118 15.37 -38.21 -3.03
N ARG A 119 16.07 -38.80 -2.05
CA ARG A 119 16.92 -39.95 -2.31
C ARG A 119 15.97 -41.12 -2.56
N ALA A 120 15.78 -41.47 -3.83
CA ALA A 120 15.23 -42.77 -4.18
C ALA A 120 16.29 -43.83 -3.81
N TYR A 121 15.85 -44.84 -3.05
CA TYR A 121 16.57 -46.07 -2.80
C TYR A 121 16.59 -46.95 -4.04
#